data_AF-A0A6L3CEF5-F1
#
_entry.id   AF-A0A6L3CEF5-F1
#
_cell.length_a   1.000
_cell.length_b   1.000
_cell.length_c   1.000
_cell.angle_alpha   90.00
_cell.angle_beta   90.00
_cell.angle_gamma   90.00
#
_symmetry.space_group_name_H-M   'P 1'
#
loop_
_entity.id
_entity.type
_entity.pdbx_description
1 polymer ?
#
loop_
_entity_poly.entity_id
_entity_poly.type
_entity_poly.pdbx_seq_one_letter_code
_entity_poly.pdbx_strand_id
1 'polypeptide(L)'
;MPEPMDDEAQAQFLKMAEEQPDILCADVPDVILEFASAEAEPTPFMEKFFSTGYSEWMNFKHGRRINIPQNLIDRAILVLWNRAGQLNTERLLGHTSPDANKPFFSDDDLY
;
A
#
# COMPACT_ATOMS: atom_id res chain seq x y z
N MET A 1 13.48 4.70 14.90
CA MET A 1 12.05 4.40 14.90
C MET A 1 11.34 5.71 14.66
N PRO A 2 10.62 5.88 13.54
CA PRO A 2 9.81 7.09 13.31
C PRO A 2 8.81 7.28 14.46
N GLU A 3 8.41 8.52 14.72
CA GLU A 3 7.35 8.78 15.71
C GLU A 3 6.07 8.05 15.29
N PRO A 4 5.29 7.50 16.24
CA PRO A 4 4.04 6.84 15.90
C PRO A 4 3.12 7.83 15.18
N MET A 5 2.59 7.43 14.03
CA MET A 5 1.68 8.27 13.27
C MET A 5 0.44 8.58 14.09
N ASP A 6 0.07 9.86 14.18
CA ASP A 6 -1.11 10.27 14.92
C ASP A 6 -2.40 9.68 14.32
N ASP A 7 -3.44 9.60 15.15
CA ASP A 7 -4.70 8.97 14.76
C ASP A 7 -5.41 9.72 13.61
N GLU A 8 -5.20 11.04 13.49
CA GLU A 8 -5.80 11.85 12.43
C GLU A 8 -5.16 11.54 11.07
N ALA A 9 -3.83 11.44 11.02
CA ALA A 9 -3.07 11.06 9.84
C ALA A 9 -3.39 9.62 9.43
N GLN A 10 -3.48 8.69 10.38
CA GLN A 10 -3.93 7.32 10.10
C GLN A 10 -5.32 7.31 9.44
N ALA A 11 -6.27 8.09 9.96
CA ALA A 11 -7.60 8.19 9.37
C ALA A 11 -7.57 8.79 7.95
N GLN A 12 -6.72 9.79 7.71
CA GLN A 12 -6.55 10.40 6.38
C GLN A 12 -5.99 9.40 5.36
N PHE A 13 -4.96 8.63 5.73
CA PHE A 13 -4.39 7.63 4.83
C PHE A 13 -5.33 6.46 4.58
N LEU A 14 -6.11 6.03 5.59
CA LEU A 14 -7.17 5.04 5.37
C LEU A 14 -8.21 5.54 4.38
N LYS A 15 -8.65 6.80 4.53
CA LYS A 15 -9.58 7.42 3.59
C LYS A 15 -9.00 7.53 2.18
N MET A 16 -7.71 7.85 2.05
CA MET A 16 -7.02 7.85 0.76
C MET A 16 -7.03 6.46 0.12
N ALA A 17 -6.76 5.40 0.89
CA ALA A 17 -6.80 4.03 0.39
C ALA A 17 -8.22 3.61 -0.09
N GLU A 18 -9.27 4.14 0.54
CA GLU A 18 -10.66 3.92 0.13
C GLU A 18 -11.05 4.71 -1.13
N GLU A 19 -10.66 5.99 -1.20
CA GLU A 19 -11.11 6.91 -2.25
C GLU A 19 -10.25 6.88 -3.52
N GLN A 20 -8.99 6.45 -3.41
CA GLN A 20 -8.01 6.44 -4.49
C GLN A 20 -7.36 5.06 -4.64
N PRO A 21 -8.14 4.00 -4.94
CA PRO A 21 -7.60 2.65 -5.08
C PRO A 21 -6.66 2.47 -6.29
N ASP A 22 -6.70 3.38 -7.25
CA ASP A 22 -5.90 3.39 -8.48
C ASP A 22 -4.65 4.29 -8.39
N ILE A 23 -4.32 4.83 -7.21
CA ILE A 23 -3.10 5.63 -6.98
C ILE A 23 -1.86 4.89 -7.49
N LEU A 24 -0.98 5.59 -8.20
CA LEU A 24 0.23 5.00 -8.76
C LEU A 24 1.33 4.90 -7.71
N CYS A 25 2.24 3.94 -7.87
CA CYS A 25 3.43 3.81 -7.01
C CYS A 25 4.30 5.09 -6.99
N ALA A 26 4.28 5.89 -8.06
CA ALA A 26 4.96 7.19 -8.10
C ALA A 26 4.31 8.25 -7.19
N ASP A 27 2.99 8.18 -7.01
CA ASP A 27 2.19 9.22 -6.35
C ASP A 27 1.90 8.94 -4.88
N VAL A 28 2.26 7.74 -4.40
CA VAL A 28 2.09 7.36 -3.00
C VAL A 28 2.86 8.29 -2.07
N PRO A 29 2.26 8.72 -0.93
CA PRO A 29 2.95 9.55 0.05
C PRO A 29 4.21 8.90 0.62
N ASP A 30 5.31 9.66 0.71
CA ASP A 30 6.58 9.19 1.27
C ASP A 30 6.43 8.61 2.69
N VAL A 31 5.57 9.23 3.51
CA VAL A 31 5.28 8.78 4.88
C VAL A 31 4.88 7.30 4.90
N ILE A 32 3.99 6.86 4.01
CA ILE A 32 3.57 5.44 3.95
C ILE A 32 4.76 4.52 3.61
N LEU A 33 5.63 4.96 2.72
CA LEU A 33 6.82 4.19 2.31
C LEU A 33 7.87 4.12 3.43
N GLU A 34 8.06 5.22 4.15
CA GLU A 34 8.94 5.28 5.31
C GLU A 34 8.47 4.30 6.39
N PHE A 35 7.18 4.31 6.73
CA PHE A 35 6.58 3.37 7.68
C PHE A 35 6.73 1.91 7.21
N ALA A 36 6.56 1.65 5.90
CA ALA A 36 6.78 0.32 5.34
C ALA A 36 8.24 -0.16 5.42
N SER A 37 9.20 0.76 5.46
CA SER A 37 10.62 0.45 5.54
C SER A 37 11.19 0.42 6.97
N ALA A 38 10.46 0.98 7.93
CA ALA A 38 10.93 1.18 9.30
C ALA A 38 10.83 -0.08 10.17
N GLU A 39 9.89 -0.96 9.85
CA GLU A 39 9.59 -2.16 10.64
C GLU A 39 9.87 -3.44 9.83
N ALA A 40 10.18 -4.54 10.53
CA ALA A 40 10.42 -5.82 9.87
C ALA A 40 9.13 -6.48 9.34
N GLU A 41 8.00 -6.17 9.98
CA GLU A 41 6.67 -6.71 9.66
C GLU A 41 5.63 -5.57 9.62
N PRO A 42 4.53 -5.73 8.87
CA PRO A 42 3.45 -4.76 8.83
C PRO A 42 2.88 -4.48 10.24
N THR A 43 2.77 -3.20 10.59
CA THR A 43 2.05 -2.79 11.81
C THR A 43 0.54 -2.97 11.61
N PRO A 44 -0.29 -3.04 12.67
CA PRO A 44 -1.74 -3.16 12.54
C PRO A 44 -2.38 -2.05 11.70
N PHE A 45 -1.83 -0.83 11.75
CA PHE A 45 -2.25 0.27 10.88
C PHE A 45 -1.95 -0.05 9.41
N MET A 46 -0.74 -0.52 9.10
CA MET A 46 -0.32 -0.79 7.74
C MET A 46 -1.05 -2.02 7.16
N GLU A 47 -1.31 -3.06 7.96
CA GLU A 47 -2.19 -4.17 7.57
C GLU A 47 -3.57 -3.66 7.15
N LYS A 48 -4.16 -2.78 7.96
CA LYS A 48 -5.46 -2.16 7.66
C LYS A 48 -5.40 -1.30 6.40
N PHE A 49 -4.37 -0.47 6.26
CA PHE A 49 -4.17 0.38 5.09
C PHE A 49 -4.05 -0.44 3.79
N PHE A 50 -3.22 -1.47 3.78
CA PHE A 50 -3.04 -2.33 2.61
C PHE A 50 -4.29 -3.16 2.30
N SER A 51 -4.94 -3.75 3.32
CA SER A 51 -6.17 -4.51 3.10
C SER A 51 -7.32 -3.66 2.58
N THR A 52 -7.48 -2.44 3.09
CA THR A 52 -8.47 -1.47 2.60
C THR A 52 -8.21 -1.11 1.14
N GLY A 53 -6.99 -0.66 0.82
CA GLY A 53 -6.65 -0.25 -0.54
C GLY A 53 -6.71 -1.40 -1.54
N TYR A 54 -6.25 -2.59 -1.15
CA TYR A 54 -6.35 -3.79 -1.99
C TYR A 54 -7.81 -4.17 -2.27
N SER A 55 -8.67 -4.11 -1.25
CA SER A 55 -10.09 -4.43 -1.41
C SER A 55 -10.78 -3.46 -2.37
N GLU A 56 -10.51 -2.16 -2.24
CA GLU A 56 -11.08 -1.17 -3.14
C GLU A 56 -10.48 -1.21 -4.55
N TRP A 57 -9.18 -1.52 -4.69
CA TRP A 57 -8.55 -1.81 -5.98
C TRP A 57 -9.24 -2.96 -6.70
N MET A 58 -9.51 -4.05 -5.99
CA MET A 58 -10.20 -5.21 -6.57
C MET A 58 -11.65 -4.88 -6.95
N ASN A 59 -12.37 -4.09 -6.13
CA ASN A 59 -13.71 -3.62 -6.48
C ASN A 59 -13.68 -2.75 -7.75
N PHE A 60 -12.70 -1.84 -7.83
CA PHE A 60 -12.48 -0.94 -8.97
C PHE A 60 -12.14 -1.72 -10.24
N LYS A 61 -11.13 -2.60 -10.19
CA LYS A 61 -10.67 -3.45 -11.30
C LYS A 61 -11.79 -4.32 -11.88
N HIS A 62 -12.70 -4.81 -11.04
CA HIS A 62 -13.82 -5.65 -11.48
C HIS A 62 -15.13 -4.88 -11.74
N GLY A 63 -15.17 -3.57 -11.48
CA GLY A 63 -16.36 -2.72 -11.64
C GLY A 63 -17.54 -3.12 -10.75
N ARG A 64 -17.30 -3.90 -9.69
CA ARG A 64 -18.32 -4.38 -8.75
C ARG A 64 -17.67 -4.75 -7.43
N ARG A 65 -18.46 -4.71 -6.35
CA ARG A 65 -18.03 -5.25 -5.06
C ARG A 65 -17.81 -6.76 -5.16
N ILE A 66 -16.65 -7.23 -4.72
CA ILE A 66 -16.32 -8.64 -4.65
C ILE A 66 -16.01 -9.06 -3.22
N ASN A 67 -16.34 -10.30 -2.89
CA ASN A 67 -15.90 -10.90 -1.63
C ASN A 67 -14.54 -11.55 -1.85
N ILE A 68 -13.50 -10.98 -1.25
CA ILE A 68 -12.13 -11.47 -1.38
C ILE A 68 -11.86 -12.46 -0.23
N PRO A 69 -11.43 -13.69 -0.53
CA PRO A 69 -10.96 -14.61 0.52
C PRO A 69 -9.85 -14.00 1.37
N GLN A 70 -9.92 -14.14 2.70
CA GLN A 70 -8.96 -13.52 3.63
C GLN A 70 -7.51 -13.91 3.31
N ASN A 71 -7.27 -15.16 2.91
CA ASN A 71 -5.93 -15.63 2.56
C ASN A 71 -5.33 -14.93 1.33
N LEU A 72 -6.14 -14.33 0.44
CA LEU A 72 -5.65 -13.49 -0.65
C LEU A 72 -5.33 -12.08 -0.16
N ILE A 73 -6.14 -11.54 0.75
CA ILE A 73 -5.86 -10.25 1.42
C ILE A 73 -4.54 -10.34 2.19
N ASP A 74 -4.35 -11.39 2.99
CA ASP A 74 -3.14 -11.59 3.79
C ASP A 74 -1.88 -11.65 2.89
N ARG A 75 -1.98 -12.32 1.74
CA ARG A 75 -0.89 -12.37 0.75
C ARG A 75 -0.64 -11.02 0.10
N ALA A 76 -1.71 -10.32 -0.29
CA ALA A 76 -1.63 -8.98 -0.85
C ALA A 76 -0.92 -8.02 0.10
N ILE A 77 -1.28 -8.02 1.40
CA ILE A 77 -0.60 -7.20 2.41
C ILE A 77 0.92 -7.40 2.37
N LEU A 78 1.39 -8.66 2.35
CA LEU A 78 2.83 -8.96 2.37
C LEU A 78 3.56 -8.47 1.11
N VAL A 79 2.99 -8.69 -0.08
CA VAL A 79 3.64 -8.27 -1.34
C VAL A 79 3.58 -6.75 -1.52
N LEU A 80 2.48 -6.12 -1.12
CA LEU A 80 2.31 -4.65 -1.15
C LEU A 80 3.25 -3.97 -0.15
N TRP A 81 3.40 -4.55 1.04
CA TRP A 81 4.38 -4.13 2.05
C TRP A 81 5.81 -4.17 1.51
N ASN A 82 6.21 -5.29 0.90
CA ASN A 82 7.53 -5.45 0.30
C ASN A 82 7.76 -4.41 -0.81
N ARG A 83 6.78 -4.22 -1.71
CA ARG A 83 6.85 -3.17 -2.73
C ARG A 83 7.02 -1.77 -2.12
N ALA A 84 6.27 -1.44 -1.07
CA ALA A 84 6.39 -0.14 -0.42
C ALA A 84 7.80 0.10 0.17
N GLY A 85 8.41 -0.93 0.78
CA GLY A 85 9.80 -0.85 1.24
C GLY A 85 10.81 -0.68 0.11
N GLN A 86 10.60 -1.35 -1.03
CA GLN A 86 11.44 -1.19 -2.22
C GLN A 86 11.31 0.22 -2.82
N LEU A 87 10.08 0.72 -2.95
CA LEU A 87 9.82 2.08 -3.42
C LEU A 87 10.48 3.12 -2.52
N ASN A 88 10.46 2.94 -1.20
CA ASN A 88 11.18 3.83 -0.29
C ASN A 88 12.68 3.85 -0.59
N THR A 89 13.28 2.66 -0.74
CA THR A 89 14.70 2.52 -1.03
C THR A 89 15.07 3.18 -2.35
N GLU A 90 14.27 2.99 -3.40
CA GLU A 90 14.49 3.60 -4.71
C GLU A 90 14.40 5.14 -4.65
N ARG A 91 13.39 5.68 -3.94
CA ARG A 91 13.24 7.13 -3.74
C ARG A 91 14.42 7.73 -2.99
N LEU A 92 14.88 7.07 -1.91
CA LEU A 92 16.05 7.50 -1.15
C LEU A 92 17.34 7.51 -1.98
N LEU A 93 17.47 6.57 -2.94
CA LEU A 93 18.60 6.50 -3.86
C LEU A 93 18.45 7.40 -5.09
N GLY A 94 17.31 8.09 -5.26
CA GLY A 94 17.01 8.91 -6.43
C GLY A 94 16.81 8.09 -7.71
N HIS A 95 16.46 6.81 -7.59
CA HIS A 95 16.17 5.94 -8.71
C HIS A 95 14.68 5.98 -9.05
N THR A 96 14.37 5.94 -10.35
CA THR A 96 12.98 5.76 -10.81
C THR A 96 12.61 4.29 -10.70
N SER A 97 11.55 4.01 -9.93
CA SER A 97 11.01 2.66 -9.80
C SER A 97 10.53 2.11 -11.14
N PRO A 98 10.81 0.82 -11.48
CA PRO A 98 10.17 0.17 -12.62
C PRO A 98 8.64 0.08 -12.45
N ASP A 99 8.16 0.12 -11.21
CA ASP A 99 6.74 0.05 -10.86
C ASP A 99 6.08 1.43 -10.76
N ALA A 100 6.80 2.52 -11.06
CA ALA A 100 6.32 3.90 -10.88
C ALA A 100 4.92 4.15 -11.49
N ASN A 101 4.66 3.58 -12.67
CA ASN A 101 3.39 3.73 -13.40
C ASN A 101 2.36 2.62 -13.10
N LYS A 102 2.63 1.73 -12.14
CA LYS A 102 1.71 0.67 -11.74
C LYS A 102 0.82 1.13 -10.58
N PRO A 103 -0.41 0.61 -10.46
CA PRO A 103 -1.27 0.88 -9.31
C PRO A 103 -0.66 0.32 -8.02
N PHE A 104 -0.58 1.15 -6.99
CA PHE A 104 0.06 0.84 -5.72
C PHE A 104 -0.70 -0.14 -4.83
N PHE A 105 -1.98 -0.37 -5.09
CA PHE A 105 -2.73 -1.42 -4.38
C PHE A 105 -2.90 -2.69 -5.23
N SER A 106 -2.28 -2.78 -6.41
CA SER A 106 -2.31 -3.99 -7.22
C SER A 106 -1.23 -4.99 -6.80
N ASP A 107 -1.60 -6.26 -6.61
CA ASP A 107 -0.69 -7.38 -6.42
C ASP A 107 -0.31 -8.10 -7.74
N ASP A 108 -0.76 -7.56 -8.88
CA ASP A 108 -0.41 -8.09 -10.20
C ASP A 108 1.11 -8.05 -10.41
N ASP A 109 1.67 -9.16 -10.91
CA ASP A 109 3.10 -9.38 -11.18
C ASP A 109 4.04 -9.32 -9.95
N LEU A 110 3.50 -9.47 -8.72
CA LEU A 110 4.31 -9.44 -7.48
C LEU A 110 4.58 -10.83 -6.84
N TYR A 111 4.20 -11.94 -7.50
CA TYR A 111 4.36 -13.31 -7.01
C TYR A 111 5.48 -14.10 -7.69
#